data_AF-A0A358HV31-F1
#
_entry.id   AF-A0A358HV31-F1
#
_cell.length_a   1.000
_cell.length_b   1.000
_cell.length_c   1.000
_cell.angle_alpha   90.00
_cell.angle_beta   90.00
_cell.angle_gamma   90.00
#
_symmetry.space_group_name_H-M   'P 1'
#
loop_
_entity.id
_entity.type
_entity.pdbx_description
1 polymer ?
#
loop_
_entity_poly.entity_id
_entity_poly.type
_entity_poly.pdbx_seq_one_letter_code
_entity_poly.pdbx_strand_id
1 'polypeptide(L)'
;ISYQNLSDLDGWTIGGIQGYYYVPMFTEAGLDVDYVHSEEQNIKRLQLGRIDITPLPSPIGWYLINKLFPPDVAKNFYTLEKPLLSEASLHVMASKNYP
;
A
#
# COMPACT_ATOMS: atom_id res chain seq x y z
N ILE A 1 7.09 12.53 4.06
CA ILE A 1 5.82 12.90 3.38
C ILE A 1 4.81 13.24 4.46
N SER A 2 4.00 14.29 4.31
CA SER A 2 2.89 14.60 5.20
C SER A 2 1.66 14.88 4.34
N TYR A 3 0.53 14.27 4.67
CA TYR A 3 -0.72 14.44 3.93
C TYR A 3 -1.88 14.50 4.93
N GLN A 4 -2.90 15.31 4.63
CA GLN A 4 -4.13 15.39 5.39
C GLN A 4 -5.32 14.84 4.61
N ASN A 5 -5.36 15.09 3.31
CA ASN A 5 -6.38 14.57 2.42
C ASN A 5 -5.72 13.80 1.28
N LEU A 6 -6.49 12.97 0.58
CA LEU A 6 -5.99 12.24 -0.58
C LEU A 6 -5.44 13.20 -1.65
N SER A 7 -6.06 14.37 -1.82
CA SER A 7 -5.58 15.42 -2.74
C SER A 7 -4.16 15.91 -2.45
N ASP A 8 -3.66 15.78 -1.21
CA ASP A 8 -2.29 16.19 -0.88
C ASP A 8 -1.25 15.18 -1.42
N LEU A 9 -1.71 14.03 -1.91
CA LEU A 9 -0.91 13.03 -2.61
C LEU A 9 -0.90 13.25 -4.12
N ASP A 10 -1.50 14.34 -4.62
CA ASP A 10 -1.37 14.72 -6.02
C ASP A 10 0.11 14.93 -6.41
N GLY A 11 0.48 14.49 -7.60
CA GLY A 11 1.86 14.49 -8.10
C GLY A 11 2.78 13.40 -7.55
N TRP A 12 2.32 12.55 -6.63
CA TRP A 12 3.04 11.33 -6.22
C TRP A 12 2.59 10.14 -7.05
N THR A 13 3.52 9.25 -7.43
CA THR A 13 3.16 7.97 -8.06
C THR A 13 2.85 6.94 -6.97
N ILE A 14 1.59 6.55 -6.85
CA ILE A 14 1.11 5.66 -5.79
C ILE A 14 1.09 4.22 -6.30
N GLY A 15 1.73 3.29 -5.59
CA GLY A 15 1.52 1.86 -5.81
C GLY A 15 0.20 1.41 -5.20
N GLY A 16 -0.57 0.61 -5.94
CA GLY A 16 -1.82 0.03 -5.47
C GLY A 16 -1.92 -1.46 -5.83
N ILE A 17 -2.81 -2.20 -5.20
CA ILE A 17 -3.12 -3.58 -5.56
C ILE A 17 -4.50 -3.60 -6.19
N GLN A 18 -4.59 -4.21 -7.36
CA GLN A 18 -5.85 -4.30 -8.08
C GLN A 18 -6.92 -5.02 -7.23
N GLY A 19 -8.13 -4.46 -7.20
CA GLY A 19 -9.26 -5.03 -6.47
C GLY A 19 -9.27 -4.76 -4.96
N TYR A 20 -8.31 -4.01 -4.43
CA TYR A 20 -8.32 -3.61 -3.02
C TYR A 20 -9.34 -2.50 -2.75
N TYR A 21 -9.77 -2.41 -1.49
CA TYR A 21 -10.84 -1.51 -1.04
C TYR A 21 -10.57 -0.02 -1.32
N TYR A 22 -9.31 0.40 -1.39
CA TYR A 22 -8.94 1.81 -1.61
C TYR A 22 -8.98 2.23 -3.08
N VAL A 23 -9.12 1.28 -4.01
CA VAL A 23 -9.11 1.57 -5.46
C VAL A 23 -10.18 2.61 -5.84
N PRO A 24 -11.45 2.51 -5.41
CA PRO A 24 -12.45 3.53 -5.71
C PRO A 24 -12.11 4.89 -5.10
N MET A 25 -11.61 4.92 -3.86
CA MET A 25 -11.23 6.16 -3.17
C MET A 25 -10.13 6.92 -3.90
N PHE A 26 -9.11 6.22 -4.37
CA PHE A 26 -8.03 6.83 -5.15
C PHE A 26 -8.48 7.28 -6.54
N THR A 27 -9.40 6.53 -7.14
CA THR A 27 -9.99 6.87 -8.44
C THR A 27 -10.84 8.14 -8.34
N GLU A 28 -11.69 8.24 -7.33
CA GLU A 28 -12.52 9.43 -7.05
C GLU A 28 -11.67 10.66 -6.71
N ALA A 29 -10.53 10.45 -6.03
CA ALA A 29 -9.56 11.51 -5.73
C ALA A 29 -8.67 11.91 -6.91
N GLY A 30 -8.75 11.21 -8.06
CA GLY A 30 -7.97 11.52 -9.25
C GLY A 30 -6.46 11.25 -9.14
N LEU A 31 -6.05 10.33 -8.26
CA LEU A 31 -4.64 10.04 -8.00
C LEU A 31 -4.00 9.20 -9.11
N ASP A 32 -2.70 9.42 -9.36
CA ASP A 32 -1.88 8.57 -10.22
C ASP A 32 -1.52 7.28 -9.49
N VAL A 33 -2.20 6.19 -9.84
CA VAL A 33 -2.03 4.90 -9.19
C VAL A 33 -1.58 3.82 -10.16
N ASP A 34 -0.45 3.21 -9.80
CA ASP A 34 0.18 2.12 -10.51
C ASP A 34 -0.18 0.77 -9.86
N TYR A 35 -1.18 0.10 -10.44
CA TYR A 35 -1.74 -1.12 -9.89
C TYR A 35 -0.90 -2.37 -10.22
N VAL A 36 -0.67 -3.18 -9.19
CA VAL A 36 -0.02 -4.50 -9.28
C VAL A 36 -0.91 -5.60 -8.70
N HIS A 37 -0.43 -6.84 -8.77
CA HIS A 37 -1.18 -8.02 -8.31
C HIS A 37 -0.67 -8.59 -6.98
N SER A 38 0.39 -8.03 -6.38
CA SER A 38 0.91 -8.49 -5.10
C SER A 38 1.64 -7.40 -4.31
N GLU A 39 1.62 -7.54 -2.98
CA GLU A 39 2.37 -6.70 -2.05
C GLU A 39 3.89 -6.75 -2.32
N GLU A 40 4.42 -7.93 -2.65
CA GLU A 40 5.85 -8.08 -3.00
C GLU A 40 6.23 -7.28 -4.25
N GLN A 41 5.35 -7.20 -5.24
CA GLN A 41 5.59 -6.39 -6.43
C GLN A 41 5.61 -4.89 -6.08
N ASN A 42 4.68 -4.41 -5.27
CA ASN A 42 4.67 -3.02 -4.82
C ASN A 42 5.93 -2.66 -4.02
N ILE A 43 6.32 -3.50 -3.06
CA ILE A 43 7.52 -3.25 -2.24
C ILE A 43 8.79 -3.21 -3.10
N LYS A 44 8.93 -4.08 -4.10
CA LYS A 44 10.04 -4.03 -5.06
C LYS A 44 10.03 -2.75 -5.91
N ARG A 45 8.85 -2.29 -6.36
CA ARG A 45 8.73 -1.04 -7.13
C ARG A 45 9.05 0.18 -6.27
N LEU A 46 8.62 0.18 -5.01
CA LEU A 46 8.94 1.22 -4.03
C LEU A 46 10.46 1.32 -3.82
N GLN A 47 11.12 0.18 -3.61
CA GLN A 47 12.58 0.11 -3.46
C GLN A 47 13.33 0.67 -4.67
N LEU A 48 12.82 0.42 -5.87
CA LEU A 48 13.41 0.86 -7.15
C LEU A 48 13.06 2.31 -7.51
N GLY A 49 12.26 3.02 -6.69
CA GLY A 49 11.79 4.38 -6.99
C GLY A 49 10.86 4.46 -8.20
N ARG A 50 10.15 3.36 -8.53
CA ARG A 50 9.12 3.35 -9.60
C ARG A 50 7.76 3.84 -9.12
N ILE A 51 7.55 3.80 -7.80
CA ILE A 51 6.43 4.39 -7.07
C ILE A 51 7.05 5.09 -5.86
N ASP A 52 6.37 6.10 -5.34
CA ASP A 52 6.86 6.86 -4.19
C ASP A 52 6.28 6.37 -2.87
N ILE A 53 5.03 5.89 -2.91
CA ILE A 53 4.27 5.44 -1.74
C ILE A 53 3.33 4.28 -2.11
N THR A 54 2.99 3.43 -1.15
CA THR A 54 1.96 2.39 -1.32
C THR A 54 1.27 2.16 0.02
N PRO A 55 -0.07 2.01 0.07
CA PRO A 55 -0.75 1.58 1.27
C PRO A 55 -0.51 0.08 1.51
N LEU A 56 -0.27 -0.28 2.76
CA LEU A 56 -0.01 -1.65 3.20
C LEU A 56 -0.28 -1.75 4.71
N PRO A 57 -0.82 -2.87 5.23
CA PRO A 57 -0.84 -3.12 6.66
C PRO A 57 0.60 -3.14 7.21
N SER A 58 0.93 -2.26 8.16
CA SER A 58 2.32 -2.06 8.63
C SER A 58 3.03 -3.37 9.05
N PRO A 59 2.40 -4.29 9.80
CA PRO A 59 3.04 -5.56 10.16
C PRO A 59 3.41 -6.41 8.93
N ILE A 60 2.54 -6.44 7.91
CA ILE A 60 2.77 -7.19 6.67
C ILE A 60 3.85 -6.50 5.83
N GLY A 61 3.79 -5.17 5.70
CA GLY A 61 4.81 -4.39 4.99
C GLY A 61 6.21 -4.61 5.56
N TRP A 62 6.38 -4.49 6.87
CA TRP A 62 7.68 -4.71 7.53
C TRP A 62 8.14 -6.17 7.47
N TYR A 63 7.23 -7.15 7.56
CA TYR A 63 7.57 -8.54 7.33
C TYR A 63 8.13 -8.76 5.93
N LEU A 64 7.46 -8.25 4.90
CA LEU A 64 7.89 -8.41 3.51
C LEU A 64 9.19 -7.65 3.22
N ILE A 65 9.36 -6.43 3.71
CA ILE A 65 10.61 -5.65 3.55
C ILE A 65 11.80 -6.43 4.11
N ASN A 66 11.69 -6.95 5.34
CA ASN A 66 12.76 -7.71 5.99
C ASN A 66 13.01 -9.10 5.35
N LYS A 67 12.00 -9.67 4.68
CA LYS A 67 12.13 -10.92 3.91
C LYS A 67 12.80 -10.69 2.56
N LEU A 68 12.48 -9.58 1.89
CA LEU A 68 12.90 -9.31 0.50
C LEU A 68 14.26 -8.63 0.41
N PHE A 69 14.69 -7.91 1.44
CA PHE A 69 15.89 -7.07 1.38
C PHE A 69 16.83 -7.29 2.57
N PRO A 70 18.14 -7.11 2.37
CA PRO A 70 19.09 -7.11 3.47
C PRO A 70 18.89 -5.89 4.40
N PRO A 71 19.36 -5.94 5.66
CA PRO A 71 19.11 -4.88 6.66
C PRO A 71 19.54 -3.46 6.24
N ASP A 72 20.61 -3.34 5.44
CA ASP A 72 21.13 -2.07 4.94
C ASP A 72 20.21 -1.41 3.89
N VAL A 73 19.38 -2.19 3.22
CA VAL A 73 18.32 -1.71 2.33
C VAL A 73 17.02 -1.49 3.11
N ALA A 74 16.64 -2.46 3.95
CA ALA A 74 15.41 -2.43 4.74
C ALA A 74 15.30 -1.21 5.67
N LYS A 75 16.43 -0.73 6.22
CA LYS A 75 16.47 0.48 7.08
C LYS A 75 16.06 1.79 6.37
N ASN A 76 15.98 1.80 5.04
CA ASN A 76 15.66 3.00 4.26
C ASN A 76 14.15 3.16 3.99
N PHE A 77 13.33 2.21 4.45
CA PHE A 77 11.88 2.31 4.41
C PHE A 77 11.36 2.98 5.68
N TYR A 78 10.18 3.59 5.61
CA TYR A 78 9.49 4.15 6.77
C TYR A 78 7.98 4.07 6.58
N THR A 79 7.24 4.18 7.68
CA THR A 79 5.77 4.23 7.69
C THR A 79 5.33 5.65 8.04
N LEU A 80 4.32 6.18 7.34
CA LEU A 80 3.71 7.46 7.70
C LEU A 80 2.89 7.31 8.99
N GLU A 81 2.98 8.30 9.88
CA GLU A 81 2.25 8.27 11.16
C GLU A 81 0.73 8.31 10.97
N LYS A 82 0.25 9.05 9.95
CA LYS A 82 -1.17 9.13 9.62
C LYS A 82 -1.62 7.86 8.85
N PRO A 83 -2.56 7.07 9.39
CA PRO A 83 -3.09 5.91 8.67
C PRO A 83 -3.95 6.36 7.48
N LEU A 84 -3.99 5.56 6.42
CA LEU A 84 -4.89 5.79 5.28
C LEU A 84 -6.37 5.76 5.70
N LEU A 85 -6.71 4.81 6.57
CA LEU A 85 -8.03 4.69 7.18
C LEU A 85 -7.88 4.50 8.69
N SER A 86 -8.68 5.23 9.45
CA SER A 86 -8.70 5.14 10.92
C SER A 86 -9.16 3.77 11.41
N GLU A 87 -10.07 3.13 10.67
CA GLU A 87 -10.60 1.80 10.96
C GLU A 87 -10.75 1.01 9.65
N ALA A 88 -10.20 -0.21 9.62
CA ALA A 88 -10.44 -1.17 8.56
C ALA A 88 -11.07 -2.43 9.18
N SER A 89 -12.27 -2.79 8.74
CA SER A 89 -12.95 -3.98 9.24
C SER A 89 -12.39 -5.22 8.55
N LEU A 90 -11.67 -6.06 9.30
CA LEU A 90 -11.30 -7.40 8.86
C LEU A 90 -12.43 -8.36 9.21
N HIS A 91 -12.99 -9.02 8.19
CA HIS A 91 -14.07 -9.99 8.37
C HIS A 91 -13.64 -11.37 7.89
N VAL A 92 -14.18 -12.40 8.54
CA VAL A 92 -14.03 -13.78 8.10
C VAL A 92 -15.02 -14.03 6.97
N MET A 93 -14.53 -14.47 5.81
CA MET A 93 -15.35 -14.83 4.66
C MET A 93 -15.36 -16.34 4.49
N ALA A 94 -16.54 -16.91 4.21
CA ALA A 94 -16.71 -18.31 3.86
C ALA A 94 -17.40 -18.42 2.50
N SER A 95 -17.05 -19.44 1.73
CA SER A 95 -17.78 -19.73 0.48
C SER A 95 -19.18 -20.24 0.83
N LYS A 96 -20.20 -19.68 0.17
CA LYS A 96 -21.58 -20.15 0.29
C LYS A 96 -21.77 -21.60 -0.17
N ASN A 97 -20.80 -22.13 -0.93
CA ASN A 97 -20.83 -23.48 -1.51
C ASN A 97 -19.84 -24.43 -0.81
N TYR A 98 -19.25 -24.03 0.33
CA TYR A 98 -18.40 -24.90 1.13
C TYR A 98 -19.26 -25.65 2.16
N PRO A 99 -19.08 -26.97 2.34
CA PRO A 99 -19.87 -27.76 3.29
C PRO A 99 -19.71 -27.30 4.73
#